data_AF-A0A327NK55-F1
#
_entry.id   AF-A0A327NK55-F1
#
_cell.length_a   1.000
_cell.length_b   1.000
_cell.length_c   1.000
_cell.angle_alpha   90.00
_cell.angle_beta   90.00
_cell.angle_gamma   90.00
#
_symmetry.space_group_name_H-M   'P 1'
#
loop_
_entity.id
_entity.type
_entity.pdbx_description
1 polymer ?
#
loop_
_entity_poly.entity_id
_entity_poly.type
_entity_poly.pdbx_seq_one_letter_code
_entity_poly.pdbx_strand_id
1 'polypeptide(L)'
;MSGTDKAKDSDADLITGKTQSVTLAAGEFNPTLDAGFYLPAPTLSLDKFVDKSKAKIGDVLTYTLVLTNSGTGSATNVVVHDSSSIGLTYVANSATAPAGTTFTAGVPSSSWSIATISGGQSLSLTFQARADSSGILYNKATIPGDTATVCTSIPIIMCAGDVYTFRLTVAPVAVVTSGIKTMSNSLVRLPMCWM
;
A
#
# COMPACT_ATOMS: atom_id res chain seq x y z
N MET A 1 -7.04 34.08 -20.19
CA MET A 1 -6.53 32.72 -20.45
C MET A 1 -7.69 31.79 -20.14
N SER A 2 -8.54 31.54 -21.13
CA SER A 2 -9.70 30.66 -20.95
C SER A 2 -9.97 29.93 -22.25
N GLY A 3 -9.20 28.87 -22.50
CA GLY A 3 -9.71 27.69 -23.18
C GLY A 3 -11.00 27.21 -22.53
N THR A 4 -11.89 26.65 -23.35
CA THR A 4 -13.22 26.22 -22.91
C THR A 4 -13.17 24.95 -22.05
N ASP A 5 -12.04 24.24 -22.03
CA ASP A 5 -11.84 23.03 -21.23
C ASP A 5 -10.50 23.04 -20.47
N LYS A 6 -10.59 23.42 -19.17
CA LYS A 6 -9.46 23.44 -18.22
C LYS A 6 -8.73 22.11 -18.06
N ALA A 7 -9.30 21.00 -18.54
CA ALA A 7 -8.71 19.67 -18.47
C ALA A 7 -8.06 19.20 -19.78
N LYS A 8 -8.21 19.91 -20.91
CA LYS A 8 -7.81 19.38 -22.23
C LYS A 8 -7.01 20.29 -23.16
N ASP A 9 -7.26 21.59 -23.22
CA ASP A 9 -6.96 22.33 -24.46
C ASP A 9 -5.72 23.21 -24.44
N SER A 10 -4.60 22.69 -23.91
CA SER A 10 -3.32 23.15 -24.45
C SER A 10 -3.28 22.74 -25.93
N ASP A 11 -3.51 23.69 -26.83
CA ASP A 11 -3.31 23.51 -28.27
C ASP A 11 -1.82 23.61 -28.65
N ALA A 12 -0.95 23.64 -27.64
CA ALA A 12 0.48 23.56 -27.81
C ALA A 12 0.88 22.15 -28.27
N ASP A 13 1.64 22.09 -29.35
CA ASP A 13 2.29 20.88 -29.83
C ASP A 13 3.18 20.29 -28.72
N LEU A 14 2.96 19.01 -28.38
CA LEU A 14 3.62 18.32 -27.28
C LEU A 14 5.14 18.13 -27.46
N ILE A 15 5.68 18.40 -28.66
CA ILE A 15 7.08 18.22 -29.02
C ILE A 15 7.79 19.58 -29.12
N THR A 16 7.11 20.63 -29.62
CA THR A 16 7.70 21.96 -29.86
C THR A 16 7.28 23.01 -28.83
N GLY A 17 6.23 22.74 -28.04
CA GLY A 17 5.71 23.65 -27.01
C GLY A 17 5.06 24.91 -27.57
N LYS A 18 4.69 24.92 -28.86
CA LYS A 18 4.09 26.06 -29.55
C LYS A 18 2.67 25.76 -29.97
N THR A 19 1.80 26.76 -29.87
CA THR A 19 0.46 26.72 -30.45
C THR A 19 0.53 26.97 -31.96
N GLN A 20 -0.56 26.66 -32.67
CA GLN A 20 -0.63 26.86 -34.11
C GLN A 20 -0.44 28.34 -34.48
N SER A 21 0.36 28.62 -35.52
CA SER A 21 0.45 29.96 -36.10
C SER A 21 -0.80 30.26 -36.92
N VAL A 22 -1.52 31.33 -36.59
CA VAL A 22 -2.72 31.78 -37.29
C VAL A 22 -2.55 33.23 -37.74
N THR A 23 -2.96 33.52 -38.98
CA THR A 23 -3.05 34.89 -39.51
C THR A 23 -4.48 35.37 -39.38
N LEU A 24 -4.70 36.43 -38.61
CA LEU A 24 -6.01 37.06 -38.43
C LEU A 24 -6.07 38.38 -39.21
N ALA A 25 -7.19 38.65 -39.87
CA ALA A 25 -7.45 39.97 -40.45
C ALA A 25 -7.82 40.99 -39.36
N ALA A 26 -7.75 42.29 -39.70
CA ALA A 26 -8.12 43.34 -38.76
C ALA A 26 -9.59 43.18 -38.30
N GLY A 27 -9.78 42.99 -36.99
CA GLY A 27 -11.10 42.80 -36.38
C GLY A 27 -11.50 41.35 -36.13
N GLU A 28 -10.71 40.36 -36.56
CA GLU A 28 -10.94 38.96 -36.23
C GLU A 28 -10.39 38.60 -34.84
N PHE A 29 -11.12 37.76 -34.11
CA PHE A 29 -10.75 37.25 -32.80
C PHE A 29 -10.92 35.74 -32.76
N ASN A 30 -9.85 35.02 -32.41
CA ASN A 30 -9.91 33.58 -32.19
C ASN A 30 -9.63 33.26 -30.71
N PRO A 31 -10.67 33.03 -29.88
CA PRO A 31 -10.51 32.66 -28.48
C PRO A 31 -10.07 31.20 -28.26
N THR A 32 -10.00 30.39 -29.31
CA THR A 32 -9.77 28.94 -29.17
C THR A 32 -8.30 28.55 -29.13
N LEU A 33 -7.39 29.49 -29.41
CA LEU A 33 -5.94 29.25 -29.32
C LEU A 33 -5.46 29.62 -27.91
N ASP A 34 -5.08 28.63 -27.12
CA ASP A 34 -4.59 28.81 -25.75
C ASP A 34 -3.35 27.96 -25.51
N ALA A 35 -2.20 28.61 -25.34
CA ALA A 35 -0.94 27.99 -24.94
C ALA A 35 -0.96 27.54 -23.47
N GLY A 36 -2.09 27.04 -23.00
CA GLY A 36 -2.36 26.67 -21.62
C GLY A 36 -1.29 25.75 -21.08
N PHE A 37 -0.80 26.05 -19.88
CA PHE A 37 0.20 25.24 -19.20
C PHE A 37 -0.50 24.06 -18.51
N TYR A 38 -0.49 22.90 -19.16
CA TYR A 38 -0.88 21.63 -18.53
C TYR A 38 0.36 20.97 -17.93
N LEU A 39 0.40 20.86 -16.60
CA LEU A 39 1.43 20.09 -15.90
C LEU A 39 0.85 18.72 -15.52
N PRO A 40 1.30 17.62 -16.16
CA PRO A 40 0.87 16.29 -15.79
C PRO A 40 1.20 16.01 -14.32
N ALA A 41 0.19 15.65 -13.52
CA ALA A 41 0.38 15.28 -12.12
C ALA A 41 0.31 13.76 -11.94
N PRO A 42 1.13 13.17 -11.03
CA PRO A 42 0.99 11.76 -10.67
C PRO A 42 -0.22 11.54 -9.76
N THR A 43 -0.75 10.31 -9.77
CA THR A 43 -1.79 9.86 -8.83
C THR A 43 -1.41 8.48 -8.34
N LEU A 44 -0.84 8.42 -7.15
CA LEU A 44 -0.30 7.20 -6.57
C LEU A 44 -1.36 6.45 -5.77
N SER A 45 -1.31 5.12 -5.88
CA SER A 45 -2.10 4.19 -5.08
C SER A 45 -1.24 2.98 -4.72
N LEU A 46 -1.54 2.36 -3.59
CA LEU A 46 -0.76 1.30 -3.01
C LEU A 46 -1.67 0.13 -2.63
N ASP A 47 -1.40 -1.04 -3.19
CA ASP A 47 -1.99 -2.31 -2.76
C ASP A 47 -0.95 -3.18 -2.06
N LYS A 48 -1.42 -4.06 -1.20
CA LYS A 48 -0.57 -5.00 -0.45
C LYS A 48 -1.25 -6.35 -0.31
N PHE A 49 -0.45 -7.40 -0.48
CA PHE A 49 -0.87 -8.79 -0.41
C PHE A 49 0.10 -9.61 0.44
N VAL A 50 -0.40 -10.72 0.96
CA VAL A 50 0.39 -11.77 1.61
C VAL A 50 0.00 -13.11 0.99
N ASP A 51 0.97 -13.98 0.74
CA ASP A 51 0.76 -15.30 0.15
C ASP A 51 -0.11 -16.22 1.05
N LYS A 52 -0.06 -16.01 2.36
CA LYS A 52 -0.80 -16.79 3.37
C LYS A 52 -1.50 -15.88 4.37
N SER A 53 -2.82 -15.90 4.36
CA SER A 53 -3.65 -15.27 5.42
C SER A 53 -3.70 -16.11 6.70
N LYS A 54 -3.29 -17.39 6.65
CA LYS A 54 -3.17 -18.29 7.79
C LYS A 54 -1.83 -19.03 7.73
N ALA A 55 -1.07 -19.00 8.82
CA ALA A 55 0.27 -19.56 8.88
C ALA A 55 0.56 -20.18 10.24
N LYS A 56 1.70 -20.86 10.37
CA LYS A 56 2.24 -21.40 11.61
C LYS A 56 3.47 -20.60 12.04
N ILE A 57 3.81 -20.69 13.33
CA ILE A 57 5.10 -20.19 13.80
C ILE A 57 6.22 -20.90 13.02
N GLY A 58 7.14 -20.11 12.51
CA GLY A 58 8.26 -20.53 11.68
C GLY A 58 8.02 -20.44 10.19
N ASP A 59 6.77 -20.25 9.73
CA ASP A 59 6.48 -20.08 8.31
C ASP A 59 7.09 -18.79 7.78
N VAL A 60 7.57 -18.85 6.54
CA VAL A 60 7.95 -17.67 5.76
C VAL A 60 6.72 -17.19 4.98
N LEU A 61 6.44 -15.90 5.12
CA LEU A 61 5.37 -15.16 4.46
C LEU A 61 5.99 -14.28 3.38
N THR A 62 5.43 -14.33 2.18
CA THR A 62 5.82 -13.46 1.08
C THR A 62 4.82 -12.31 0.97
N TYR A 63 5.33 -11.10 1.10
CA TYR A 63 4.57 -9.88 0.92
C TYR A 63 4.81 -9.29 -0.46
N THR A 64 3.73 -8.87 -1.11
CA THR A 64 3.76 -8.17 -2.40
C THR A 64 3.08 -6.83 -2.25
N LEU A 65 3.77 -5.76 -2.62
CA LEU A 65 3.22 -4.42 -2.71
C LEU A 65 3.13 -4.04 -4.18
N VAL A 66 2.01 -3.46 -4.59
CA VAL A 66 1.82 -2.93 -5.94
C VAL A 66 1.63 -1.43 -5.83
N LEU A 67 2.64 -0.67 -6.29
CA LEU A 67 2.59 0.79 -6.35
C LEU A 67 2.18 1.20 -7.76
N THR A 68 1.05 1.89 -7.90
CA THR A 68 0.50 2.28 -9.19
C THR A 68 0.42 3.80 -9.30
N ASN A 69 0.92 4.35 -10.41
CA ASN A 69 0.73 5.74 -10.80
C ASN A 69 -0.32 5.82 -11.91
N SER A 70 -1.58 6.10 -11.55
CA SER A 70 -2.70 6.23 -12.50
C SER A 70 -2.77 7.62 -13.15
N GLY A 71 -1.99 8.59 -12.67
CA GLY A 71 -1.91 9.93 -13.24
C GLY A 71 -1.10 9.97 -14.54
N THR A 72 -1.16 11.08 -15.26
CA THR A 72 -0.38 11.29 -16.49
C THR A 72 1.02 11.82 -16.21
N GLY A 73 1.28 12.36 -15.01
CA GLY A 73 2.60 12.84 -14.60
C GLY A 73 3.46 11.76 -13.98
N SER A 74 4.78 11.89 -14.11
CA SER A 74 5.75 11.02 -13.43
C SER A 74 5.88 11.40 -11.96
N ALA A 75 5.88 10.42 -11.06
CA ALA A 75 6.27 10.63 -9.66
C ALA A 75 7.75 10.29 -9.48
N THR A 76 8.49 11.13 -8.75
CA THR A 76 9.92 10.95 -8.49
C THR A 76 10.19 10.92 -6.98
N ASN A 77 11.30 10.27 -6.58
CA ASN A 77 11.71 10.14 -5.19
C ASN A 77 10.60 9.62 -4.26
N VAL A 78 9.85 8.62 -4.75
CA VAL A 78 8.74 8.03 -3.99
C VAL A 78 9.31 7.12 -2.91
N VAL A 79 8.84 7.28 -1.68
CA VAL A 79 9.21 6.42 -0.56
C VAL A 79 7.97 5.68 -0.06
N VAL A 80 8.05 4.35 -0.03
CA VAL A 80 7.03 3.49 0.60
C VAL A 80 7.57 3.05 1.96
N HIS A 81 6.85 3.39 3.03
CA HIS A 81 7.16 2.93 4.38
C HIS A 81 6.39 1.64 4.66
N ASP A 82 7.06 0.62 5.20
CA ASP A 82 6.44 -0.67 5.52
C ASP A 82 6.74 -1.06 6.98
N SER A 83 5.72 -1.07 7.82
CA SER A 83 5.81 -1.43 9.23
C SER A 83 5.24 -2.82 9.46
N SER A 84 6.05 -3.71 10.04
CA SER A 84 5.64 -5.04 10.45
C SER A 84 5.33 -5.09 11.95
N SER A 85 4.33 -5.88 12.34
CA SER A 85 4.03 -6.15 13.74
C SER A 85 5.18 -6.88 14.43
N ILE A 86 5.27 -6.74 15.75
CA ILE A 86 6.12 -7.61 16.55
C ILE A 86 5.74 -9.08 16.32
N GLY A 87 6.75 -9.94 16.17
CA GLY A 87 6.55 -11.33 15.76
C GLY A 87 6.68 -11.59 14.26
N LEU A 88 7.01 -10.58 13.46
CA LEU A 88 7.52 -10.75 12.10
C LEU A 88 9.00 -10.35 12.05
N THR A 89 9.84 -11.22 11.48
CA THR A 89 11.26 -10.92 11.26
C THR A 89 11.58 -10.96 9.77
N TYR A 90 12.15 -9.88 9.24
CA TYR A 90 12.56 -9.80 7.83
C TYR A 90 13.56 -10.91 7.48
N VAL A 91 13.34 -11.58 6.34
CA VAL A 91 14.30 -12.53 5.78
C VAL A 91 15.32 -11.77 4.96
N ALA A 92 16.58 -11.76 5.41
CA ALA A 92 17.66 -11.02 4.75
C ALA A 92 17.77 -11.37 3.25
N ASN A 93 18.01 -10.35 2.43
CA ASN A 93 18.15 -10.45 0.97
C ASN A 93 16.94 -11.03 0.21
N SER A 94 15.75 -11.07 0.83
CA SER A 94 14.52 -11.52 0.16
C SER A 94 13.82 -10.44 -0.66
N ALA A 95 14.21 -9.18 -0.46
CA ALA A 95 13.63 -8.05 -1.18
C ALA A 95 13.97 -8.09 -2.67
N THR A 96 12.95 -7.99 -3.53
CA THR A 96 13.06 -7.92 -4.98
C THR A 96 12.19 -6.79 -5.50
N ALA A 97 12.73 -5.96 -6.39
CA ALA A 97 12.04 -4.84 -7.02
C ALA A 97 12.64 -4.52 -8.40
N PRO A 98 11.92 -3.76 -9.25
CA PRO A 98 12.45 -3.26 -10.53
C PRO A 98 13.66 -2.34 -10.36
N ALA A 99 14.41 -2.15 -11.44
CA ALA A 99 15.55 -1.24 -11.48
C ALA A 99 15.16 0.19 -11.05
N GLY A 100 16.09 0.88 -10.38
CA GLY A 100 15.81 2.21 -9.84
C GLY A 100 15.04 2.22 -8.52
N THR A 101 14.84 1.04 -7.91
CA THR A 101 14.28 0.89 -6.55
C THR A 101 15.33 0.33 -5.60
N THR A 102 15.45 0.91 -4.42
CA THR A 102 16.28 0.39 -3.32
C THR A 102 15.43 0.01 -2.13
N PHE A 103 15.81 -1.06 -1.44
CA PHE A 103 15.17 -1.52 -0.21
C PHE A 103 16.09 -1.32 0.98
N THR A 104 15.56 -0.69 2.03
CA THR A 104 16.25 -0.58 3.32
C THR A 104 15.45 -1.36 4.36
N ALA A 105 16.03 -2.47 4.81
CA ALA A 105 15.44 -3.26 5.88
C ALA A 105 15.57 -2.53 7.22
N GLY A 106 14.51 -2.53 8.01
CA GLY A 106 14.55 -2.07 9.39
C GLY A 106 13.53 -2.80 10.25
N VAL A 107 13.76 -2.82 11.55
CA VAL A 107 12.91 -3.48 12.54
C VAL A 107 12.39 -2.40 13.50
N PRO A 108 11.07 -2.15 13.59
CA PRO A 108 9.96 -2.83 12.91
C PRO A 108 9.61 -2.27 11.52
N SER A 109 10.30 -1.23 11.06
CA SER A 109 9.95 -0.49 9.85
C SER A 109 11.02 -0.59 8.78
N SER A 110 10.65 -1.06 7.59
CA SER A 110 11.46 -1.06 6.38
C SER A 110 10.97 0.03 5.40
N SER A 111 11.77 0.34 4.38
CA SER A 111 11.36 1.30 3.34
C SER A 111 11.84 0.90 1.95
N TRP A 112 11.06 1.32 0.95
CA TRP A 112 11.42 1.26 -0.46
C TRP A 112 11.60 2.68 -0.97
N SER A 113 12.73 2.96 -1.62
CA SER A 113 12.97 4.23 -2.30
C SER A 113 12.97 4.00 -3.80
N ILE A 114 12.00 4.62 -4.49
CA ILE A 114 11.79 4.50 -5.93
C ILE A 114 12.20 5.82 -6.58
N ALA A 115 13.17 5.77 -7.49
CA ALA A 115 13.66 6.97 -8.17
C ALA A 115 12.58 7.64 -9.03
N THR A 116 11.85 6.87 -9.83
CA THR A 116 10.77 7.37 -10.70
C THR A 116 9.76 6.29 -11.03
N ILE A 117 8.48 6.67 -11.12
CA ILE A 117 7.40 5.88 -11.74
C ILE A 117 6.64 6.78 -12.72
N SER A 118 6.69 6.44 -14.01
CA SER A 118 6.00 7.18 -15.07
C SER A 118 4.49 7.09 -14.92
N GLY A 119 3.76 8.04 -15.51
CA GLY A 119 2.30 7.99 -15.56
C GLY A 119 1.80 6.71 -16.24
N GLY A 120 0.74 6.12 -15.71
CA GLY A 120 0.14 4.87 -16.17
C GLY A 120 0.94 3.60 -15.86
N GLN A 121 2.02 3.66 -15.08
CA GLN A 121 2.83 2.49 -14.72
C GLN A 121 2.50 1.94 -13.33
N SER A 122 2.81 0.65 -13.14
CA SER A 122 2.77 -0.02 -11.84
C SER A 122 4.09 -0.75 -11.58
N LEU A 123 4.54 -0.73 -10.32
CA LEU A 123 5.73 -1.45 -9.85
C LEU A 123 5.32 -2.48 -8.80
N SER A 124 5.89 -3.69 -8.90
CA SER A 124 5.71 -4.77 -7.93
C SER A 124 6.94 -4.89 -7.05
N LEU A 125 6.77 -4.71 -5.75
CA LEU A 125 7.83 -4.80 -4.74
C LEU A 125 7.54 -6.01 -3.85
N THR A 126 8.49 -6.92 -3.68
CA THR A 126 8.27 -8.13 -2.89
C THR A 126 9.34 -8.32 -1.84
N PHE A 127 8.98 -8.82 -0.67
CA PHE A 127 9.93 -9.25 0.34
C PHE A 127 9.33 -10.37 1.19
N GLN A 128 10.17 -11.04 1.99
CA GLN A 128 9.74 -12.12 2.86
C GLN A 128 9.99 -11.79 4.34
N ALA A 129 9.10 -12.28 5.20
CA ALA A 129 9.29 -12.25 6.65
C ALA A 129 8.92 -13.61 7.27
N ARG A 130 9.64 -14.00 8.31
CA ARG A 130 9.34 -15.17 9.13
C ARG A 130 8.36 -14.80 10.24
N ALA A 131 7.36 -15.65 10.43
CA ALA A 131 6.44 -15.59 11.55
C ALA A 131 7.06 -16.19 12.82
N ASP A 132 7.34 -15.36 13.82
CA ASP A 132 8.02 -15.76 15.06
C ASP A 132 7.10 -15.84 16.27
N SER A 133 5.85 -15.38 16.16
CA SER A 133 4.89 -15.36 17.26
C SER A 133 3.49 -15.78 16.80
N SER A 134 2.68 -16.29 17.73
CA SER A 134 1.26 -16.56 17.49
C SER A 134 0.42 -15.29 17.60
N GLY A 135 -0.82 -15.36 17.13
CA GLY A 135 -1.75 -14.22 17.10
C GLY A 135 -2.01 -13.69 15.70
N ILE A 136 -2.51 -12.47 15.60
CA ILE A 136 -2.73 -11.78 14.32
C ILE A 136 -1.54 -10.85 14.09
N LEU A 137 -0.75 -11.15 13.07
CA LEU A 137 0.37 -10.33 12.66
C LEU A 137 -0.07 -9.43 11.52
N TYR A 138 0.20 -8.13 11.63
CA TYR A 138 -0.09 -7.15 10.60
C TYR A 138 1.19 -6.71 9.90
N ASN A 139 1.04 -6.44 8.60
CA ASN A 139 2.04 -5.74 7.83
C ASN A 139 1.36 -4.57 7.12
N LYS A 140 1.87 -3.36 7.31
CA LYS A 140 1.23 -2.11 6.89
C LYS A 140 2.21 -1.30 6.05
N ALA A 141 1.85 -1.06 4.80
CA ALA A 141 2.58 -0.17 3.91
C ALA A 141 1.87 1.18 3.76
N THR A 142 2.63 2.26 3.59
CA THR A 142 2.11 3.62 3.56
C THR A 142 2.92 4.48 2.59
N ILE A 143 2.18 5.28 1.82
CA ILE A 143 2.68 6.39 1.01
C ILE A 143 1.90 7.66 1.42
N PRO A 144 2.33 8.87 1.02
CA PRO A 144 1.51 10.06 1.22
C PRO A 144 0.13 9.88 0.56
N GLY A 145 -0.93 9.92 1.37
CA GLY A 145 -2.32 9.84 0.91
C GLY A 145 -2.90 8.43 0.77
N ASP A 146 -2.13 7.36 0.97
CA ASP A 146 -2.65 5.99 0.86
C ASP A 146 -1.96 5.01 1.83
N THR A 147 -2.67 3.96 2.22
CA THR A 147 -2.22 2.96 3.21
C THR A 147 -2.83 1.61 2.92
N ALA A 148 -1.98 0.59 2.76
CA ALA A 148 -2.39 -0.79 2.54
C ALA A 148 -1.97 -1.66 3.73
N THR A 149 -2.93 -2.41 4.30
CA THR A 149 -2.68 -3.28 5.46
C THR A 149 -3.17 -4.69 5.18
N VAL A 150 -2.34 -5.68 5.51
CA VAL A 150 -2.69 -7.10 5.46
C VAL A 150 -2.46 -7.75 6.80
N CYS A 151 -3.20 -8.81 7.10
CA CYS A 151 -3.07 -9.58 8.32
C CYS A 151 -2.92 -11.08 8.04
N THR A 152 -2.14 -11.74 8.88
CA THR A 152 -1.97 -13.19 8.88
C THR A 152 -2.27 -13.72 10.27
N SER A 153 -3.16 -14.72 10.35
CA SER A 153 -3.49 -15.39 11.61
C SER A 153 -2.58 -16.59 11.85
N ILE A 154 -1.95 -16.63 13.04
CA ILE A 154 -1.15 -17.76 13.50
C ILE A 154 -1.82 -18.35 14.74
N PRO A 155 -2.20 -19.65 14.72
CA PRO A 155 -2.88 -20.29 15.85
C PRO A 155 -2.07 -20.19 17.13
N ILE A 156 -2.77 -19.93 18.24
CA ILE A 156 -2.23 -20.11 19.58
C ILE A 156 -2.41 -21.59 19.94
N ILE A 157 -1.33 -22.26 20.31
CA ILE A 157 -1.38 -23.65 20.77
C ILE A 157 -1.63 -23.62 22.28
N MET A 158 -2.69 -24.29 22.73
CA MET A 158 -3.02 -24.48 24.14
C MET A 158 -3.14 -25.97 24.44
N CYS A 159 -2.60 -26.40 25.57
CA CYS A 159 -2.72 -27.75 26.09
C CYS A 159 -4.01 -27.91 26.90
N ALA A 160 -4.49 -29.15 27.02
CA ALA A 160 -5.61 -29.46 27.92
C ALA A 160 -5.21 -29.13 29.36
N GLY A 161 -6.09 -28.46 30.10
CA GLY A 161 -5.79 -27.97 31.45
C GLY A 161 -5.19 -26.56 31.51
N ASP A 162 -4.77 -25.99 30.38
CA ASP A 162 -4.32 -24.59 30.36
C ASP A 162 -5.49 -23.66 30.70
N VAL A 163 -5.23 -22.75 31.64
CA VAL A 163 -6.14 -21.66 31.98
C VAL A 163 -5.86 -20.49 31.05
N TYR A 164 -6.86 -20.05 30.31
CA TYR A 164 -6.74 -18.91 29.42
C TYR A 164 -7.79 -17.84 29.73
N THR A 165 -7.41 -16.59 29.50
CA THR A 165 -8.29 -15.43 29.58
C THR A 165 -8.23 -14.68 28.26
N PHE A 166 -9.35 -14.56 27.57
CA PHE A 166 -9.44 -13.62 26.46
C PHE A 166 -9.91 -12.26 27.01
N ARG A 167 -9.30 -11.18 26.54
CA ARG A 167 -9.73 -9.81 26.85
C ARG A 167 -10.24 -9.19 25.57
N LEU A 168 -11.54 -9.00 25.48
CA LEU A 168 -12.17 -8.30 24.37
C LEU A 168 -12.27 -6.81 24.74
N THR A 169 -11.62 -5.95 23.96
CA THR A 169 -11.76 -4.50 24.10
C THR A 169 -12.52 -3.96 22.90
N VAL A 170 -13.71 -3.40 23.14
CA VAL A 170 -14.47 -2.64 22.15
C VAL A 170 -14.40 -1.15 22.49
N ALA A 171 -14.17 -0.31 21.47
CA ALA A 171 -14.23 1.14 21.59
C ALA A 171 -15.54 1.66 20.95
N PRO A 172 -16.27 2.62 21.56
CA PRO A 172 -16.04 3.23 22.86
C PRO A 172 -16.79 2.48 23.99
N VAL A 173 -16.04 1.88 24.91
CA VAL A 173 -16.40 1.49 26.27
C VAL A 173 -17.76 0.78 26.46
N ALA A 174 -17.79 -0.51 26.14
CA ALA A 174 -18.54 -1.49 26.93
C ALA A 174 -17.60 -2.65 27.25
N VAL A 175 -17.16 -2.76 28.51
CA VAL A 175 -16.34 -3.89 28.95
C VAL A 175 -17.21 -5.14 28.90
N VAL A 176 -17.00 -6.00 27.91
CA VAL A 176 -17.47 -7.39 27.99
C VAL A 176 -16.56 -8.07 29.01
N THR A 177 -17.15 -8.60 30.08
CA THR A 177 -16.44 -9.28 31.17
C THR A 177 -15.53 -10.38 30.61
N SER A 178 -14.24 -10.33 30.95
CA SER A 178 -13.29 -11.39 30.62
C SER A 178 -13.69 -12.68 31.34
N GLY A 179 -13.94 -13.75 30.60
CA GLY A 179 -14.18 -15.08 31.17
C GLY A 179 -12.86 -15.85 31.31
N ILE A 180 -12.58 -16.38 32.50
CA ILE A 180 -11.57 -17.43 32.70
C ILE A 180 -12.19 -18.74 32.22
N LYS A 181 -11.53 -19.45 31.30
CA LYS A 181 -12.00 -20.76 30.84
C LYS A 181 -10.82 -21.75 30.84
N THR A 182 -11.12 -23.01 31.13
CA THR A 182 -10.16 -24.10 31.09
C THR A 182 -10.42 -24.93 29.85
N MET A 183 -9.38 -25.26 29.08
CA MET A 183 -9.49 -26.21 27.97
C MET A 183 -9.82 -27.60 28.53
N SER A 184 -11.05 -28.07 28.32
CA SER A 184 -11.45 -29.46 28.55
C SER A 184 -11.15 -30.31 27.31
N ASN A 185 -11.04 -31.63 27.46
CA ASN A 185 -10.63 -32.62 26.44
C ASN A 185 -11.50 -32.71 25.17
N SER A 186 -12.40 -31.74 24.92
CA SER A 186 -13.12 -31.59 23.66
C SER A 186 -12.58 -30.39 22.89
N LEU A 187 -12.26 -30.61 21.60
CA LEU A 187 -11.93 -29.58 20.62
C LEU A 187 -12.84 -28.36 20.78
N VAL A 188 -12.36 -27.31 21.43
CA VAL A 188 -13.02 -26.00 21.42
C VAL A 188 -12.71 -25.40 20.05
N ARG A 189 -13.60 -25.61 19.08
CA ARG A 189 -13.62 -24.79 17.87
C ARG A 189 -13.90 -23.36 18.30
N LEU A 190 -12.87 -22.51 18.29
CA LEU A 190 -13.07 -21.06 18.36
C LEU A 190 -13.98 -20.67 17.18
N PRO A 191 -15.04 -19.88 17.41
CA PRO A 191 -15.86 -19.40 16.30
C PRO A 191 -14.96 -18.54 15.42
N MET A 192 -14.70 -19.02 14.21
CA MET A 192 -14.17 -18.20 13.12
C MET A 192 -15.16 -17.04 12.94
N CYS A 193 -14.70 -15.81 13.15
CA CYS A 193 -15.45 -14.65 12.70
C CYS A 193 -15.42 -14.67 11.17
N TRP A 194 -16.56 -14.97 10.55
CA TRP A 194 -16.85 -14.55 9.19
C TRP A 194 -17.39 -13.12 9.27
N MET A 195 -16.72 -12.20 8.60
CA MET A 195 -17.30 -11.01 7.97
C MET A 195 -16.45 -10.69 6.74
#